data_AF-A0A7Y9W148-F1
#
_entry.id   AF-A0A7Y9W148-F1
#
_cell.length_a   1.000
_cell.length_b   1.000
_cell.length_c   1.000
_cell.angle_alpha   90.00
_cell.angle_beta   90.00
_cell.angle_gamma   90.00
#
_symmetry.space_group_name_H-M   'P 1'
#
loop_
_entity.id
_entity.type
_entity.pdbx_description
1 polymer ?
#
loop_
_entity_poly.entity_id
_entity_poly.type
_entity_poly.pdbx_seq_one_letter_code
_entity_poly.pdbx_strand_id
1 'polypeptide(L)'
;MKGKTHEMLYISERSFNRQILLLSNLSNKTRLELVIWLYPESSADSIIGFRTNSSTTVNALPVTTYPGNIAGRCTQRLQITADLIETIASNERCFIEECDSLCIYHPEKAEWDASVILHEGMILIRDSSLLVNPEALDFKVSPHAPSWW
;
A
#
# COMPACT_ATOMS: atom_id res chain seq x y z
N MET A 1 23.43 -14.09 -19.02
CA MET A 1 22.59 -13.71 -17.86
C MET A 1 21.83 -12.46 -18.24
N LYS A 2 20.52 -12.54 -18.52
CA LYS A 2 19.68 -11.35 -18.68
C LYS A 2 19.23 -10.94 -17.29
N GLY A 3 19.62 -9.75 -16.84
CA GLY A 3 19.12 -9.19 -15.59
C GLY A 3 17.60 -9.13 -15.66
N LYS A 4 16.91 -9.63 -14.65
CA LYS A 4 15.49 -9.41 -14.48
C LYS A 4 15.30 -7.90 -14.33
N THR A 5 14.78 -7.23 -15.34
CA THR A 5 14.18 -5.90 -15.15
C THR A 5 13.08 -6.09 -14.11
N HIS A 6 13.21 -5.42 -12.96
CA HIS A 6 12.11 -5.31 -12.00
C HIS A 6 11.05 -4.43 -12.65
N GLU A 7 10.16 -5.04 -13.40
CA GLU A 7 9.08 -4.33 -14.08
C GLU A 7 7.97 -4.03 -13.07
N MET A 8 7.76 -2.75 -12.80
CA MET A 8 6.64 -2.29 -11.98
C MET A 8 5.34 -2.53 -12.75
N LEU A 9 4.37 -3.12 -12.08
CA LEU A 9 3.02 -3.31 -12.60
C LEU A 9 2.08 -2.28 -11.97
N TYR A 10 1.13 -1.84 -12.78
CA TYR A 10 0.18 -0.78 -12.47
C TYR A 10 -1.24 -1.33 -12.60
N ILE A 11 -2.09 -1.04 -11.61
CA ILE A 11 -3.52 -1.33 -11.66
C ILE A 11 -4.25 -0.04 -11.32
N SER A 12 -5.11 0.42 -12.24
CA SER A 12 -6.01 1.54 -11.99
C SER A 12 -7.31 1.02 -11.39
N GLU A 13 -7.55 1.33 -10.12
CA GLU A 13 -8.74 0.93 -9.37
C GLU A 13 -9.15 2.06 -8.44
N ARG A 14 -10.35 2.62 -8.62
CA ARG A 14 -10.86 3.75 -7.83
C ARG A 14 -11.80 3.33 -6.71
N SER A 15 -12.34 2.11 -6.75
CA SER A 15 -13.20 1.62 -5.68
C SER A 15 -12.35 1.23 -4.48
N PHE A 16 -12.55 1.92 -3.35
CA PHE A 16 -11.86 1.62 -2.09
C PHE A 16 -11.94 0.13 -1.74
N ASN A 17 -13.15 -0.42 -1.72
CA ASN A 17 -13.36 -1.85 -1.40
C ASN A 17 -12.61 -2.78 -2.37
N ARG A 18 -12.49 -2.44 -3.65
CA ARG A 18 -11.69 -3.21 -4.60
C ARG A 18 -10.19 -3.04 -4.35
N GLN A 19 -9.72 -1.85 -4.03
CA GLN A 19 -8.32 -1.65 -3.63
C GLN A 19 -7.97 -2.50 -2.39
N ILE A 20 -8.85 -2.54 -1.39
CA ILE A 20 -8.66 -3.35 -0.18
C ILE A 20 -8.73 -4.85 -0.48
N LEU A 21 -9.55 -5.28 -1.46
CA LEU A 21 -9.60 -6.69 -1.89
C LEU A 21 -8.24 -7.21 -2.36
N LEU A 22 -7.36 -6.36 -2.88
CA LEU A 22 -5.99 -6.77 -3.19
C LEU A 22 -5.24 -7.23 -1.92
N LEU A 23 -5.40 -6.52 -0.81
CA LEU A 23 -4.78 -6.90 0.47
C LEU A 23 -5.23 -8.31 0.92
N SER A 24 -6.49 -8.66 0.67
CA SER A 24 -7.02 -10.01 0.94
C SER A 24 -6.32 -11.12 0.15
N ASN A 25 -5.77 -10.81 -1.03
CA ASN A 25 -5.00 -11.79 -1.78
C ASN A 25 -3.57 -11.95 -1.25
N LEU A 26 -3.08 -10.93 -0.57
CA LEU A 26 -1.73 -10.88 -0.01
C LEU A 26 -1.70 -11.44 1.42
N SER A 27 -2.81 -11.43 2.15
CA SER A 27 -2.90 -12.02 3.50
C SER A 27 -2.61 -13.52 3.54
N ASN A 28 -2.86 -14.23 2.44
CA ASN A 28 -2.53 -15.65 2.29
C ASN A 28 -1.02 -15.89 2.10
N LYS A 29 -0.22 -14.85 1.90
CA LYS A 29 1.24 -14.96 1.76
C LYS A 29 1.90 -14.76 3.10
N THR A 30 2.62 -15.79 3.53
CA THR A 30 3.23 -15.82 4.84
C THR A 30 4.26 -14.68 4.97
N ARG A 31 4.15 -13.93 6.06
CA ARG A 31 5.11 -12.91 6.53
C ARG A 31 5.09 -11.54 5.84
N LEU A 32 4.10 -11.19 5.03
CA LEU A 32 4.01 -9.80 4.57
C LEU A 32 3.53 -8.87 5.69
N GLU A 33 4.06 -7.65 5.67
CA GLU A 33 3.72 -6.59 6.63
C GLU A 33 3.13 -5.40 5.87
N LEU A 34 2.22 -4.68 6.53
CA LEU A 34 1.58 -3.47 6.06
C LEU A 34 2.09 -2.27 6.86
N VAL A 35 2.37 -1.16 6.18
CA VAL A 35 2.51 0.16 6.79
C VAL A 35 1.48 1.09 6.15
N ILE A 36 0.67 1.72 7.00
CA ILE A 36 -0.31 2.72 6.59
C ILE A 36 0.39 4.08 6.63
N TRP A 37 0.51 4.72 5.48
CA TRP A 37 1.10 6.05 5.32
C TRP A 37 0.01 7.10 5.28
N LEU A 38 0.22 8.17 6.04
CA LEU A 38 -0.69 9.30 6.13
C LEU A 38 -0.32 10.38 5.11
N TYR A 39 -1.26 11.26 4.80
CA TYR A 39 -0.93 12.52 4.16
C TYR A 39 0.01 13.35 5.05
N PRO A 40 0.93 14.15 4.48
CA PRO A 40 1.79 15.04 5.26
C PRO A 40 1.04 16.00 6.18
N GLU A 41 -0.13 16.47 5.75
CA GLU A 41 -1.00 17.38 6.48
C GLU A 41 -1.88 16.71 7.54
N SER A 42 -1.94 15.37 7.56
CA SER A 42 -2.74 14.65 8.54
C SER A 42 -2.24 14.91 9.96
N SER A 43 -3.18 15.22 10.84
CA SER A 43 -2.92 15.43 12.27
C SER A 43 -3.27 14.22 13.13
N ALA A 44 -3.70 13.10 12.50
CA ALA A 44 -4.13 11.91 13.21
C ALA A 44 -2.97 11.24 13.96
N ASP A 45 -3.11 11.14 15.29
CA ASP A 45 -2.15 10.45 16.15
C ASP A 45 -2.34 8.92 16.17
N SER A 46 -3.46 8.44 15.63
CA SER A 46 -3.71 7.02 15.43
C SER A 46 -4.66 6.78 14.27
N ILE A 47 -4.46 5.68 13.54
CA ILE A 47 -5.37 5.16 12.52
C ILE A 47 -5.82 3.77 12.96
N ILE A 48 -7.14 3.54 13.02
CA ILE A 48 -7.77 2.28 13.45
C ILE A 48 -7.18 1.68 14.75
N GLY A 49 -6.79 2.54 15.70
CA GLY A 49 -6.20 2.14 16.98
C GLY A 49 -4.68 1.95 16.98
N PHE A 50 -4.00 2.05 15.82
CA PHE A 50 -2.54 2.03 15.72
C PHE A 50 -1.96 3.43 15.76
N ARG A 51 -0.97 3.66 16.64
CA ARG A 51 -0.28 4.95 16.74
C ARG A 51 0.49 5.27 15.46
N THR A 52 0.49 6.55 15.11
CA THR A 52 1.26 7.07 13.99
C THR A 52 2.59 7.63 14.50
N ASN A 53 3.66 7.26 13.80
CA ASN A 53 5.04 7.55 14.11
C ASN A 53 5.64 8.45 13.04
N SER A 54 6.80 9.03 13.33
CA SER A 54 7.63 9.67 12.31
C SER A 54 8.03 8.65 11.24
N SER A 55 8.10 9.09 9.98
CA SER A 55 8.56 8.28 8.86
C SER A 55 9.97 7.71 9.07
N THR A 56 10.83 8.44 9.80
CA THR A 56 12.22 8.07 10.07
C THR A 56 12.39 7.02 11.16
N THR A 57 11.35 6.74 11.96
CA THR A 57 11.43 5.80 13.08
C THR A 57 10.97 4.39 12.71
N VAL A 58 10.33 4.25 11.55
CA VAL A 58 9.88 2.97 11.01
C VAL A 58 10.86 2.57 9.91
N ASN A 59 11.36 1.34 9.93
CA ASN A 59 12.19 0.81 8.86
C ASN A 59 11.35 0.59 7.59
N ALA A 60 10.80 1.62 6.96
CA ALA A 60 9.91 1.54 5.81
C ALA A 60 10.04 2.81 4.96
N LEU A 61 10.16 2.65 3.64
CA LEU A 61 10.21 3.76 2.70
C LEU A 61 8.82 4.02 2.11
N PRO A 62 8.36 5.27 2.03
CA PRO A 62 7.05 5.58 1.45
C PRO A 62 7.02 5.30 -0.06
N VAL A 63 5.82 5.11 -0.59
CA VAL A 63 5.59 5.09 -2.04
C VAL A 63 5.57 6.50 -2.64
N THR A 64 4.93 7.44 -1.93
CA THR A 64 4.75 8.83 -2.34
C THR A 64 5.78 9.70 -1.62
N THR A 65 6.38 10.65 -2.34
CA THR A 65 7.19 11.71 -1.74
C THR A 65 6.65 13.05 -2.24
N TYR A 66 6.29 13.93 -1.30
CA TYR A 66 5.69 15.23 -1.61
C TYR A 66 6.78 16.29 -1.87
N PRO A 67 6.43 17.43 -2.51
CA PRO A 67 7.36 18.54 -2.73
C PRO A 67 8.14 18.90 -1.47
N GLY A 68 9.46 19.06 -1.61
CA GLY A 68 10.36 19.27 -0.47
C GLY A 68 10.86 17.99 0.20
N ASN A 69 10.67 16.82 -0.43
CA ASN A 69 11.05 15.51 0.11
C ASN A 69 10.36 15.17 1.44
N ILE A 70 9.10 15.59 1.57
CA ILE A 70 8.30 15.35 2.76
C ILE A 70 7.60 13.99 2.62
N ALA A 71 7.80 13.13 3.60
CA ALA A 71 7.05 11.89 3.79
C ALA A 71 6.07 12.08 4.95
N GLY A 72 4.84 11.56 4.79
CA GLY A 72 3.85 11.58 5.86
C GLY A 72 4.26 10.72 7.06
N ARG A 73 3.54 10.91 8.17
CA ARG A 73 3.61 9.99 9.32
C ARG A 73 3.09 8.61 8.89
N CYS A 74 3.42 7.57 9.66
CA CYS A 74 2.97 6.22 9.33
C CYS A 74 2.74 5.37 10.57
N THR A 75 1.96 4.30 10.44
CA THR A 75 1.85 3.31 11.51
C THR A 75 3.17 2.55 11.68
N GLN A 76 3.30 1.80 12.78
CA GLN A 76 4.26 0.71 12.83
C GLN A 76 3.99 -0.34 11.74
N ARG A 77 4.92 -1.27 11.53
CA ARG A 77 4.71 -2.45 10.67
C ARG A 77 3.67 -3.36 11.30
N LEU A 78 2.59 -3.59 10.55
CA LEU A 78 1.44 -4.41 10.96
C LEU A 78 1.48 -5.74 10.22
N GLN A 79 1.22 -6.84 10.91
CA GLN A 79 1.00 -8.10 10.22
C GLN A 79 -0.30 -8.03 9.41
N ILE A 80 -0.26 -8.49 8.16
CA ILE A 80 -1.48 -8.57 7.33
C ILE A 80 -2.32 -9.75 7.81
N THR A 81 -3.46 -9.46 8.43
CA THR A 81 -4.45 -10.44 8.90
C THR A 81 -5.82 -10.15 8.28
N ALA A 82 -6.71 -11.14 8.29
CA ALA A 82 -8.10 -10.95 7.86
C ALA A 82 -8.80 -9.84 8.68
N ASP A 83 -8.64 -9.85 10.00
CA ASP A 83 -9.21 -8.85 10.90
C ASP A 83 -8.71 -7.43 10.60
N LEU A 84 -7.41 -7.27 10.29
CA LEU A 84 -6.85 -5.98 9.89
C LEU A 84 -7.50 -5.48 8.60
N ILE A 85 -7.64 -6.36 7.62
CA ILE A 85 -8.22 -6.02 6.32
C ILE A 85 -9.70 -5.65 6.46
N GLU A 86 -10.47 -6.41 7.24
CA GLU A 86 -11.87 -6.10 7.55
C GLU A 86 -12.01 -4.76 8.28
N THR A 87 -11.11 -4.50 9.24
CA THR A 87 -11.05 -3.23 9.95
C THR A 87 -10.77 -2.06 8.99
N ILE A 88 -9.83 -2.21 8.05
CA ILE A 88 -9.56 -1.19 7.03
C ILE A 88 -10.80 -0.98 6.14
N ALA A 89 -11.38 -2.07 5.62
CA ALA A 89 -12.55 -2.03 4.74
C ALA A 89 -13.75 -1.32 5.39
N SER A 90 -13.92 -1.48 6.71
CA SER A 90 -15.03 -0.90 7.46
C SER A 90 -14.82 0.59 7.82
N ASN A 91 -13.64 1.16 7.56
CA ASN A 91 -13.26 2.51 7.97
C ASN A 91 -12.91 3.42 6.78
N GLU A 92 -13.50 3.19 5.60
CA GLU A 92 -13.23 3.92 4.34
C GLU A 92 -13.05 5.43 4.52
N ARG A 93 -13.99 6.10 5.19
CA ARG A 93 -13.94 7.55 5.39
C ARG A 93 -12.65 8.01 6.06
N CYS A 94 -12.23 7.33 7.14
CA CYS A 94 -11.01 7.66 7.85
C CYS A 94 -9.77 7.47 6.95
N PHE A 95 -9.75 6.41 6.14
CA PHE A 95 -8.65 6.18 5.20
C PHE A 95 -8.59 7.21 4.09
N ILE A 96 -9.73 7.59 3.52
CA ILE A 96 -9.78 8.62 2.46
C ILE A 96 -9.33 9.99 3.00
N GLU A 97 -9.75 10.34 4.22
CA GLU A 97 -9.44 11.65 4.83
C GLU A 97 -7.98 11.75 5.31
N GLU A 98 -7.41 10.67 5.86
CA GLU A 98 -6.13 10.74 6.58
C GLU A 98 -4.96 10.01 5.89
N CYS A 99 -5.24 9.02 5.03
CA CYS A 99 -4.24 8.10 4.52
C CYS A 99 -3.90 8.34 3.05
N ASP A 100 -2.60 8.44 2.77
CA ASP A 100 -2.04 8.50 1.41
C ASP A 100 -2.05 7.10 0.78
N SER A 101 -1.44 6.13 1.48
CA SER A 101 -1.20 4.81 0.90
C SER A 101 -1.11 3.67 1.91
N LEU A 102 -1.38 2.47 1.40
CA LEU A 102 -1.26 1.19 2.10
C LEU A 102 -0.10 0.42 1.46
N CYS A 103 1.08 0.50 2.07
CA CYS A 103 2.29 -0.08 1.51
C CYS A 103 2.60 -1.44 2.14
N ILE A 104 3.08 -2.37 1.33
CA ILE A 104 3.32 -3.76 1.69
C ILE A 104 4.80 -4.07 1.57
N TYR A 105 5.32 -4.76 2.57
CA TYR A 105 6.74 -5.01 2.75
C TYR A 105 6.98 -6.47 3.10
N HIS A 106 8.10 -7.02 2.66
CA HIS A 106 8.71 -8.13 3.35
C HIS A 106 9.23 -7.72 4.74
N PRO A 107 9.34 -8.66 5.70
CA PRO A 107 9.93 -8.40 7.00
C PRO A 107 11.35 -7.87 6.83
N GLU A 108 11.74 -6.94 7.71
CA GLU A 108 13.09 -6.36 7.80
C GLU A 108 13.54 -5.53 6.58
N LYS A 109 12.83 -5.56 5.45
CA LYS A 109 13.16 -4.78 4.25
C LYS A 109 12.48 -3.43 4.25
N ALA A 110 13.25 -2.36 4.05
CA ALA A 110 12.72 -1.01 3.99
C ALA A 110 11.93 -0.72 2.69
N GLU A 111 12.26 -1.38 1.58
CA GLU A 111 11.55 -1.19 0.32
C GLU A 111 10.18 -1.89 0.33
N TRP A 112 9.17 -1.20 -0.21
CA TRP A 112 7.86 -1.80 -0.47
C TRP A 112 7.89 -2.65 -1.74
N ASP A 113 7.07 -3.71 -1.73
CA ASP A 113 6.89 -4.64 -2.85
C ASP A 113 5.54 -4.46 -3.56
N ALA A 114 4.55 -3.93 -2.84
CA ALA A 114 3.28 -3.48 -3.40
C ALA A 114 2.73 -2.29 -2.61
N SER A 115 1.89 -1.47 -3.24
CA SER A 115 1.24 -0.34 -2.56
C SER A 115 -0.10 -0.03 -3.20
N VAL A 116 -1.08 0.34 -2.37
CA VAL A 116 -2.31 1.01 -2.78
C VAL A 116 -2.15 2.50 -2.48
N ILE A 117 -2.22 3.36 -3.49
CA ILE A 117 -2.26 4.82 -3.37
C ILE A 117 -3.73 5.24 -3.48
N LEU A 118 -4.32 5.58 -2.34
CA LEU A 118 -5.78 5.65 -2.18
C LEU A 118 -6.39 6.73 -3.08
N HIS A 119 -5.90 7.97 -2.98
CA HIS A 119 -6.44 9.12 -3.72
C HIS A 119 -6.21 9.05 -5.24
N GLU A 120 -5.11 8.47 -5.68
CA GLU A 120 -4.80 8.31 -7.11
C GLU A 120 -5.64 7.22 -7.77
N GLY A 121 -6.26 6.34 -6.97
CA GLY A 121 -6.92 5.17 -7.53
C GLY A 121 -5.91 4.22 -8.17
N MET A 122 -4.73 4.08 -7.58
CA MET A 122 -3.61 3.37 -8.17
C MET A 122 -3.07 2.31 -7.23
N ILE A 123 -2.72 1.15 -7.81
CA ILE A 123 -1.98 0.11 -7.13
C ILE A 123 -0.70 -0.15 -7.91
N LEU A 124 0.42 -0.17 -7.19
CA LEU A 124 1.74 -0.45 -7.72
C LEU A 124 2.24 -1.79 -7.19
N ILE A 125 2.87 -2.59 -8.05
CA ILE A 125 3.44 -3.89 -7.68
C ILE A 125 4.83 -4.01 -8.28
N ARG A 126 5.84 -4.12 -7.42
CA ARG A 126 7.26 -4.30 -7.80
C ARG A 126 7.69 -5.75 -7.86
N ASP A 127 7.12 -6.59 -6.99
CA ASP A 127 7.32 -8.03 -7.06
C ASP A 127 6.07 -8.69 -7.65
N SER A 128 6.13 -9.03 -8.93
CA SER A 128 5.05 -9.73 -9.62
C SER A 128 4.77 -11.12 -9.05
N SER A 129 5.68 -11.70 -8.25
CA SER A 129 5.40 -12.91 -7.49
C SER A 129 4.27 -12.72 -6.48
N LEU A 130 3.99 -11.46 -6.07
CA LEU A 130 2.88 -11.09 -5.19
C LEU A 130 1.51 -11.22 -5.85
N LEU A 131 1.43 -11.17 -7.17
CA LEU A 131 0.20 -11.41 -7.92
C LEU A 131 -0.06 -12.91 -8.07
N VAL A 132 -0.72 -13.52 -7.08
CA VAL A 132 -1.34 -14.83 -7.31
C VAL A 132 -2.69 -14.59 -7.97
N ASN A 133 -2.77 -14.94 -9.25
CA ASN A 133 -4.00 -14.95 -10.04
C ASN A 133 -4.77 -13.60 -10.07
N PRO A 134 -4.13 -12.50 -10.53
CA PRO A 134 -4.80 -11.20 -10.67
C PRO A 134 -6.03 -11.26 -11.59
N GLU A 135 -6.02 -12.15 -12.58
CA GLU A 135 -7.15 -12.40 -13.48
C GLU A 135 -8.37 -12.94 -12.74
N ALA A 136 -8.18 -13.74 -11.67
CA ALA A 136 -9.30 -14.22 -10.85
C ALA A 136 -9.99 -13.10 -10.04
N LEU A 137 -9.36 -11.92 -9.92
CA LEU A 137 -9.91 -10.76 -9.22
C LEU A 137 -10.44 -9.69 -10.18
N ASP A 138 -10.35 -9.95 -11.49
CA ASP A 138 -10.75 -9.02 -12.55
C ASP A 138 -10.03 -7.66 -12.46
N PHE A 139 -8.75 -7.68 -12.06
CA PHE A 139 -7.90 -6.49 -12.11
C PHE A 139 -7.24 -6.35 -13.49
N LYS A 140 -7.31 -5.15 -14.05
CA LYS A 140 -6.58 -4.79 -15.27
C LYS A 140 -5.16 -4.38 -14.91
N VAL A 141 -4.23 -5.31 -15.07
CA VAL A 141 -2.81 -5.10 -14.82
C VAL A 141 -2.13 -4.56 -16.09
N SER A 142 -1.30 -3.54 -15.94
CA SER A 142 -0.52 -2.92 -17.01
C SER A 142 0.96 -2.84 -16.62
N PRO A 143 1.91 -3.09 -17.55
CA PRO A 143 3.33 -2.80 -17.34
C PRO A 143 3.66 -1.30 -17.49
N HIS A 144 2.66 -0.49 -17.86
CA HIS A 144 2.80 0.94 -18.07
C HIS A 144 1.88 1.72 -17.14
N ALA A 145 2.44 2.76 -16.52
CA ALA A 145 1.66 3.76 -15.82
C ALA A 145 0.59 4.36 -16.76
N PRO A 146 -0.62 4.61 -16.27
CA PRO A 146 -1.62 5.31 -17.06
C PRO A 146 -1.17 6.75 -17.32
N SER A 147 -1.51 7.30 -18.49
CA SER A 147 -1.04 8.63 -18.93
C SER A 147 -1.52 9.81 -18.08
N TRP A 148 -2.45 9.58 -17.17
CA TRP A 148 -3.04 10.60 -16.29
C TRP A 148 -2.40 10.62 -14.90
N TRP A 149 -1.55 9.65 -14.58
CA TRP A 149 -0.78 9.52 -13.34
C TRP A 149 0.65 10.01 -13.57
#